data_AF-A0A3M1D377-F1
#
_entry.id   AF-A0A3M1D377-F1
#
_cell.length_a   1.000
_cell.length_b   1.000
_cell.length_c   1.000
_cell.angle_alpha   90.00
_cell.angle_beta   90.00
_cell.angle_gamma   90.00
#
_symmetry.space_group_name_H-M   'P 1'
#
loop_
_entity.id
_entity.type
_entity.pdbx_description
1 polymer ?
#
loop_
_entity_poly.entity_id
_entity_poly.type
_entity_poly.pdbx_seq_one_letter_code
_entity_poly.pdbx_strand_id
1 'polypeptide(L)'
;MDAPAQVDVGTALSGLTSDPDWLKKYALVGLFMLIPVVGPIAAMGWQRRVFEAARRGDTDTLPDLEFGEDIGRGVPVFVAMLNLALPIIVVGAIMAVLGIFVAILSGGIESATDNSGVGGLLGAVVMLGGYALMFVIIIAVSLFAPEIQRRGFRGEMAPLLSPGPSIAAIKNNLGAYGMVLVGLIVANFVSGLGAFACYVGVFFTMPIALVILARLIAQWDRVVEAQQGG
;
A
#
# COMPACT_ATOMS: atom_id res chain seq x y z
N MET A 1 -6.32 5.84 32.24
CA MET A 1 -7.64 5.63 31.59
C MET A 1 -7.36 5.68 30.12
N ASP A 2 -7.07 4.52 29.53
CA ASP A 2 -6.74 4.44 28.11
C ASP A 2 -8.01 4.78 27.33
N ALA A 3 -7.94 5.83 26.51
CA ALA A 3 -9.01 6.18 25.58
C ALA A 3 -9.37 4.93 24.76
N PRO A 4 -10.65 4.73 24.39
CA PRO A 4 -11.04 3.58 23.58
C PRO A 4 -10.13 3.52 22.34
N ALA A 5 -9.63 2.32 22.03
CA ALA A 5 -8.81 2.10 20.86
C ALA A 5 -9.64 2.45 19.61
N GLN A 6 -9.51 3.70 19.16
CA GLN A 6 -10.22 4.25 18.03
C GLN A 6 -9.20 4.70 16.99
N VAL A 7 -9.61 4.62 15.72
CA VAL A 7 -8.82 5.14 14.61
C VAL A 7 -9.26 6.59 14.36
N ASP A 8 -8.33 7.52 14.50
CA ASP A 8 -8.51 8.94 14.23
C ASP A 8 -7.42 9.44 13.27
N VAL A 9 -7.90 9.92 12.12
CA VAL A 9 -7.06 10.48 11.06
C VAL A 9 -6.42 11.80 11.50
N GLY A 10 -7.09 12.61 12.32
CA GLY A 10 -6.55 13.87 12.83
C GLY A 10 -5.29 13.64 13.66
N THR A 11 -5.36 12.68 14.59
CA THR A 11 -4.21 12.27 15.39
C THR A 11 -3.08 11.69 14.52
N ALA A 12 -3.38 10.94 13.46
CA ALA A 12 -2.35 10.43 12.55
C ALA A 12 -1.59 11.55 11.81
N LEU A 13 -2.28 12.64 11.48
CA LEU A 13 -1.73 13.83 10.82
C LEU A 13 -1.03 14.80 11.79
N SER A 14 -1.38 14.75 13.07
CA SER A 14 -0.80 15.63 14.07
C SER A 14 0.70 15.36 14.25
N GLY A 15 1.49 16.42 14.35
CA GLY A 15 2.93 16.30 14.61
C GLY A 15 3.74 15.57 13.55
N LEU A 16 3.34 15.65 12.28
CA LEU A 16 4.18 15.20 11.15
C LEU A 16 5.50 15.99 11.05
N THR A 17 5.51 17.22 11.55
CA THR A 17 6.67 18.12 11.52
C THR A 17 7.10 18.56 12.92
N SER A 18 6.73 17.80 13.97
CA SER A 18 7.11 18.11 15.35
C SER A 18 8.61 17.90 15.61
N ASP A 19 9.21 16.93 14.94
CA ASP A 19 10.63 16.63 15.05
C ASP A 19 11.46 17.78 14.44
N PRO A 20 12.43 18.40 15.14
CA PRO A 20 13.21 19.51 14.60
C PRO A 20 13.94 19.17 13.29
N ASP A 21 14.33 17.90 13.11
CA ASP A 21 15.04 17.39 11.95
C ASP A 21 14.09 16.71 10.94
N TRP A 22 12.77 16.91 11.05
CA TRP A 22 11.76 16.26 10.19
C TRP A 22 12.10 16.37 8.70
N LEU A 23 12.52 17.56 8.26
CA LEU A 23 12.81 17.82 6.85
C LEU A 23 14.01 17.00 6.37
N LYS A 24 15.06 16.91 7.19
CA LYS A 24 16.25 16.11 6.92
C LYS A 24 15.90 14.62 6.87
N LYS A 25 15.09 14.13 7.82
CA LYS A 25 14.69 12.73 7.90
C LYS A 25 13.84 12.31 6.70
N TYR A 26 12.85 13.13 6.32
CA TYR A 26 12.05 12.86 5.12
C TYR A 26 12.87 12.97 3.84
N ALA A 27 13.72 13.99 3.68
CA ALA A 27 14.61 14.09 2.53
C ALA A 27 15.49 12.86 2.38
N LEU A 28 16.01 12.33 3.49
CA LEU A 28 16.85 11.14 3.48
C LEU A 28 16.06 9.91 3.03
N VAL A 29 14.88 9.65 3.61
CA VAL A 29 14.01 8.54 3.18
C VAL A 29 13.65 8.67 1.70
N GLY A 30 13.24 9.86 1.26
CA GLY A 30 12.90 10.15 -0.13
C GLY A 30 14.06 9.95 -1.09
N LEU A 31 15.27 10.38 -0.72
CA LEU A 31 16.48 10.19 -1.51
C LEU A 31 16.81 8.70 -1.66
N PHE A 32 16.70 7.92 -0.58
CA PHE A 32 16.97 6.48 -0.62
C PHE A 32 15.96 5.74 -1.50
N MET A 33 14.71 6.19 -1.57
CA MET A 33 13.71 5.62 -2.50
C MET A 33 14.10 5.74 -3.99
N LEU A 34 15.06 6.60 -4.36
CA LEU A 34 15.60 6.64 -5.73
C LEU A 34 16.36 5.37 -6.10
N ILE A 35 16.88 4.64 -5.10
CA ILE A 35 17.55 3.36 -5.32
C ILE A 35 16.44 2.33 -5.59
N PRO A 36 16.35 1.77 -6.81
CA PRO A 36 15.29 0.83 -7.12
C PRO A 36 15.38 -0.40 -6.21
N VAL A 37 14.21 -0.92 -5.83
CA VAL A 37 14.05 -2.12 -4.99
C VAL A 37 14.59 -1.94 -3.56
N VAL A 38 15.89 -1.73 -3.37
CA VAL A 38 16.55 -1.63 -2.06
C VAL A 38 16.09 -0.39 -1.29
N GLY A 39 15.92 0.75 -1.97
CA GLY A 39 15.40 1.98 -1.37
C GLY A 39 14.00 1.81 -0.78
N PRO A 40 13.01 1.33 -1.56
CA PRO A 40 11.69 0.97 -1.05
C PRO A 40 11.71 -0.03 0.11
N ILE A 41 12.57 -1.05 0.07
CA ILE A 41 12.69 -2.03 1.17
C ILE A 41 13.19 -1.34 2.44
N ALA A 42 14.23 -0.51 2.37
CA ALA A 42 14.71 0.27 3.51
C ALA A 42 13.61 1.21 4.04
N ALA A 43 12.89 1.89 3.14
CA ALA A 43 11.77 2.76 3.54
C ALA A 43 10.64 1.98 4.26
N MET A 44 10.35 0.74 3.85
CA MET A 44 9.40 -0.13 4.54
C MET A 44 9.88 -0.54 5.94
N GLY A 45 11.18 -0.78 6.14
CA GLY A 45 11.76 -1.04 7.46
C GLY A 45 11.72 0.18 8.37
N TRP A 46 12.04 1.34 7.83
CA TRP A 46 11.91 2.61 8.54
C TRP A 46 10.44 2.87 8.91
N GLN A 47 9.52 2.65 7.96
CA GLN A 47 8.08 2.77 8.19
C GLN A 47 7.61 1.82 9.30
N ARG A 48 8.15 0.61 9.37
CA ARG A 48 7.88 -0.33 10.47
C ARG A 48 8.34 0.23 11.82
N ARG A 49 9.51 0.88 11.90
CA ARG A 49 9.94 1.57 13.14
C ARG A 49 9.01 2.71 13.54
N VAL A 50 8.52 3.48 12.56
CA VAL A 50 7.49 4.51 12.79
C VAL A 50 6.21 3.89 13.34
N PHE A 51 5.76 2.76 12.79
CA PHE A 51 4.61 2.01 13.29
C PHE A 51 4.83 1.53 14.73
N GLU A 52 6.00 0.96 15.04
CA GLU A 52 6.36 0.51 16.39
C GLU A 52 6.40 1.66 17.40
N ALA A 53 6.93 2.82 17.03
CA ALA A 53 6.92 4.03 17.85
C ALA A 53 5.49 4.55 18.08
N ALA A 54 4.71 4.67 17.00
CA ALA A 54 3.31 5.11 17.07
C ALA A 54 2.44 4.17 17.92
N ARG A 55 2.72 2.86 17.91
CA ARG A 55 2.06 1.89 18.80
C ARG A 55 2.33 2.16 20.27
N ARG A 56 3.57 2.54 20.62
CA ARG A 56 3.98 2.93 21.99
C ARG A 56 3.48 4.33 22.39
N GLY A 57 2.84 5.06 21.49
CA GLY A 57 2.38 6.44 21.74
C GLY A 57 3.45 7.50 21.46
N ASP A 58 4.60 7.11 20.91
CA ASP A 58 5.65 8.04 20.51
C ASP A 58 5.43 8.46 19.05
N THR A 59 4.76 9.60 18.87
CA THR A 59 4.49 10.19 17.56
C THR A 59 5.33 11.42 17.27
N ASP A 60 5.92 12.06 18.29
CA ASP A 60 6.60 13.35 18.12
C ASP A 60 8.02 13.20 17.60
N THR A 61 8.65 12.04 17.80
CA THR A 61 9.99 11.75 17.30
C THR A 61 9.94 10.85 16.08
N LEU A 62 10.70 11.22 15.04
CA LEU A 62 10.88 10.38 13.86
C LEU A 62 12.17 9.57 14.00
N PRO A 63 12.17 8.25 13.74
CA PRO A 63 13.39 7.48 13.75
C PRO A 63 14.33 7.96 12.64
N ASP A 64 15.63 7.97 12.91
CA ASP A 64 16.65 8.18 11.88
C ASP A 64 16.70 6.99 10.93
N LEU A 65 16.94 7.22 9.64
CA LEU A 65 17.10 6.14 8.67
C LEU A 65 18.46 5.47 8.87
N GLU A 66 18.43 4.19 9.20
CA GLU A 66 19.61 3.33 9.34
C GLU A 66 19.56 2.24 8.27
N PHE A 67 20.11 2.55 7.09
CA PHE A 67 19.91 1.76 5.87
C PHE A 67 20.08 0.24 6.05
N GLY A 68 21.16 -0.21 6.70
CA GLY A 68 21.42 -1.64 6.89
C GLY A 68 20.40 -2.34 7.78
N GLU A 69 20.01 -1.70 8.88
CA GLU A 69 18.99 -2.23 9.79
C GLU A 69 17.60 -2.21 9.15
N ASP A 70 17.28 -1.10 8.49
CA ASP A 70 16.00 -0.86 7.84
C ASP A 70 15.74 -1.82 6.68
N ILE A 71 16.77 -2.20 5.91
CA ILE A 71 16.62 -3.26 4.92
C ILE A 71 16.18 -4.56 5.60
N GLY A 72 16.88 -4.97 6.67
CA GLY A 72 16.56 -6.21 7.39
C GLY A 72 15.14 -6.22 7.94
N ARG A 73 14.70 -5.09 8.52
CA ARG A 73 13.33 -4.90 9.04
C ARG A 73 12.27 -4.81 7.94
N GLY A 74 12.66 -4.32 6.76
CA GLY A 74 11.79 -4.10 5.61
C GLY A 74 11.54 -5.34 4.75
N VAL A 75 12.46 -6.32 4.73
CA VAL A 75 12.29 -7.55 3.94
C VAL A 75 10.97 -8.28 4.25
N PRO A 76 10.58 -8.54 5.51
CA PRO A 76 9.30 -9.19 5.80
C PRO A 76 8.09 -8.41 5.28
N VAL A 77 8.13 -7.07 5.40
CA VAL A 77 7.08 -6.18 4.92
C VAL A 77 7.00 -6.22 3.39
N PHE A 78 8.15 -6.19 2.72
CA PHE A 78 8.25 -6.28 1.27
C PHE A 78 7.69 -7.61 0.75
N VAL A 79 8.05 -8.73 1.39
CA VAL A 79 7.51 -10.04 1.01
C VAL A 79 6.00 -10.10 1.22
N ALA A 80 5.47 -9.52 2.31
CA ALA A 80 4.02 -9.42 2.52
C ALA A 80 3.31 -8.61 1.42
N MET A 81 3.91 -7.48 1.01
CA MET A 81 3.41 -6.65 -0.10
C MET A 81 3.52 -7.36 -1.45
N LEU A 82 4.57 -8.15 -1.68
CA LEU A 82 4.74 -8.95 -2.89
C LEU A 82 3.66 -10.03 -3.00
N ASN A 83 3.34 -10.70 -1.88
CA ASN A 83 2.24 -11.65 -1.80
C ASN A 83 0.90 -10.98 -2.14
N LEU A 84 0.70 -9.75 -1.69
CA LEU A 84 -0.50 -8.96 -2.02
C LEU A 84 -0.54 -8.54 -3.51
N ALA A 85 0.61 -8.30 -4.13
CA ALA A 85 0.71 -7.96 -5.55
C ALA A 85 0.53 -9.17 -6.48
N LEU A 86 0.74 -10.40 -5.99
CA LEU A 86 0.72 -11.63 -6.77
C LEU A 86 -0.58 -11.83 -7.59
N PRO A 87 -1.80 -11.60 -7.05
CA PRO A 87 -3.03 -11.71 -7.84
C PRO A 87 -3.07 -10.75 -9.03
N ILE A 88 -2.53 -9.53 -8.87
CA ILE A 88 -2.45 -8.53 -9.94
C ILE A 88 -1.50 -9.03 -11.03
N ILE A 89 -0.32 -9.53 -10.64
CA ILE A 89 0.68 -10.05 -11.57
C ILE A 89 0.14 -11.24 -12.35
N VAL A 90 -0.50 -12.20 -11.67
CA VAL A 90 -1.06 -13.41 -12.30
C VAL A 90 -2.15 -13.04 -13.32
N VAL A 91 -3.10 -12.19 -12.94
CA VAL A 91 -4.17 -11.80 -13.86
C VAL A 91 -3.64 -10.92 -14.98
N GLY A 92 -2.71 -10.01 -14.71
CA GLY A 92 -2.03 -9.22 -15.74
C GLY A 92 -1.30 -10.11 -16.76
N ALA A 93 -0.61 -11.15 -16.30
CA ALA A 93 0.06 -12.11 -17.17
C ALA A 93 -0.94 -12.92 -18.03
N ILE A 94 -2.03 -13.39 -17.42
CA ILE A 94 -3.12 -14.08 -18.15
C ILE A 94 -3.70 -13.16 -19.22
N MET A 95 -3.97 -11.90 -18.88
CA MET A 95 -4.51 -10.91 -19.82
C MET A 95 -3.54 -10.61 -20.96
N ALA A 96 -2.24 -10.52 -20.69
CA ALA A 96 -1.23 -10.33 -21.73
C ALA A 96 -1.21 -11.51 -22.71
N VAL A 97 -1.25 -12.75 -22.21
CA VAL A 97 -1.29 -13.96 -23.05
C VAL A 97 -2.58 -14.02 -23.88
N LEU A 98 -3.74 -13.73 -23.26
CA LEU A 98 -5.02 -13.67 -23.95
C LEU A 98 -5.04 -12.59 -25.03
N GLY A 99 -4.47 -11.41 -24.76
CA GLY A 99 -4.35 -10.33 -25.73
C GLY A 99 -3.51 -10.73 -26.95
N ILE A 100 -2.37 -11.40 -26.74
CA ILE A 100 -1.54 -11.95 -27.82
C ILE A 100 -2.32 -12.99 -28.63
N PHE A 101 -3.04 -13.89 -27.97
CA PHE A 101 -3.82 -14.94 -28.63
C PHE A 101 -4.93 -14.35 -29.51
N VAL A 102 -5.66 -13.34 -29.02
CA VAL A 102 -6.69 -12.63 -29.78
C VAL A 102 -6.08 -11.88 -30.97
N ALA A 103 -4.91 -11.25 -30.80
CA ALA A 103 -4.21 -10.56 -31.90
C ALA A 103 -3.78 -11.54 -33.01
N ILE A 104 -3.36 -12.76 -32.66
CA ILE A 104 -3.02 -13.81 -33.64
C ILE A 104 -4.27 -14.28 -34.40
N LEU A 105 -5.38 -14.54 -33.68
CA LEU A 105 -6.63 -15.02 -34.29
C LEU A 105 -7.32 -13.97 -35.18
N SER A 106 -7.07 -12.69 -34.94
CA SER A 106 -7.63 -11.58 -35.73
C SER A 106 -6.79 -11.18 -36.94
N GLY A 107 -5.79 -11.98 -37.32
CA GLY A 107 -4.98 -11.74 -38.53
C GLY A 107 -3.73 -10.90 -38.30
N GLY A 108 -3.21 -10.83 -37.06
CA GLY A 108 -1.99 -10.10 -36.71
C GLY A 108 -2.21 -8.62 -36.38
N ILE A 109 -1.16 -7.97 -35.85
CA ILE A 109 -1.19 -6.58 -35.37
C ILE A 109 -1.53 -5.58 -36.50
N GLU A 110 -1.28 -5.94 -37.76
CA GLU A 110 -1.53 -5.09 -38.93
C GLU A 110 -3.00 -5.10 -39.39
N SER A 111 -3.79 -6.11 -39.02
CA SER A 111 -5.21 -6.23 -39.40
C SER A 111 -6.15 -5.39 -38.53
N ALA A 112 -5.63 -4.63 -37.56
CA ALA A 112 -6.42 -3.78 -36.66
C ALA A 112 -7.21 -2.66 -37.36
N THR A 113 -7.00 -2.46 -38.66
CA THR A 113 -7.70 -1.47 -39.49
C THR A 113 -8.74 -2.07 -40.44
N ASP A 114 -8.72 -3.39 -40.67
CA ASP A 114 -9.70 -4.04 -41.55
C ASP A 114 -10.85 -4.60 -40.73
N ASN A 115 -12.02 -4.01 -40.96
CA ASN A 115 -13.22 -4.07 -40.13
C ASN A 115 -13.92 -5.45 -40.22
N SER A 116 -13.21 -6.54 -39.96
CA SER A 116 -13.82 -7.86 -39.77
C SER A 116 -14.58 -7.83 -38.44
N GLY A 117 -15.87 -7.50 -38.52
CA GLY A 117 -16.71 -7.15 -37.36
C GLY A 117 -16.78 -8.18 -36.23
N VAL A 118 -16.33 -9.42 -36.45
CA VAL A 118 -16.27 -10.48 -35.43
C VAL A 118 -14.94 -10.47 -34.66
N GLY A 119 -13.81 -10.25 -35.33
CA GLY A 119 -12.48 -10.22 -34.69
C GLY A 119 -12.29 -8.99 -33.80
N GLY A 120 -12.74 -7.83 -34.30
CA GLY A 120 -12.74 -6.57 -33.53
C GLY A 120 -13.67 -6.62 -32.32
N LEU A 121 -14.87 -7.23 -32.45
CA LEU A 121 -15.81 -7.37 -31.34
C LEU A 121 -15.30 -8.33 -30.26
N LEU A 122 -14.71 -9.47 -30.64
CA LEU A 122 -14.10 -10.40 -29.70
C LEU A 122 -12.92 -9.75 -28.95
N GLY A 123 -12.08 -8.99 -29.65
CA GLY A 123 -10.99 -8.22 -29.02
C GLY A 123 -11.50 -7.16 -28.06
N ALA A 124 -12.53 -6.40 -28.44
CA ALA A 124 -13.13 -5.41 -27.56
C ALA A 124 -13.74 -6.04 -26.30
N VAL A 125 -14.43 -7.18 -26.41
CA VAL A 125 -15.03 -7.87 -25.26
C VAL A 125 -13.97 -8.44 -24.32
N VAL A 126 -12.91 -9.06 -24.85
CA VAL A 126 -11.81 -9.59 -24.02
C VAL A 126 -11.04 -8.47 -23.33
N MET A 127 -10.75 -7.38 -24.03
CA MET A 127 -10.08 -6.22 -23.43
C MET A 127 -10.96 -5.56 -22.36
N LEU A 128 -12.23 -5.27 -22.67
CA LEU A 128 -13.15 -4.62 -21.73
C LEU A 128 -13.40 -5.50 -20.50
N GLY A 129 -13.66 -6.80 -20.69
CA GLY A 129 -13.85 -7.76 -19.61
C GLY A 129 -12.58 -7.92 -18.76
N GLY A 130 -11.41 -7.91 -19.40
CA GLY A 130 -10.11 -7.93 -18.73
C GLY A 130 -9.83 -6.70 -17.88
N TYR A 131 -10.10 -5.51 -18.40
CA TYR A 131 -9.98 -4.26 -17.64
C TYR A 131 -10.97 -4.21 -16.48
N ALA A 132 -12.20 -4.66 -16.67
CA ALA A 132 -13.18 -4.75 -15.60
C ALA A 132 -12.72 -5.71 -14.49
N LEU A 133 -12.20 -6.89 -14.85
CA LEU A 133 -11.65 -7.85 -13.89
C LEU A 133 -10.44 -7.25 -13.14
N MET A 134 -9.54 -6.60 -13.86
CA MET A 134 -8.39 -5.94 -13.25
C MET A 134 -8.79 -4.84 -12.29
N PHE A 135 -9.79 -4.03 -12.66
CA PHE A 135 -10.33 -2.99 -11.81
C PHE A 135 -10.89 -3.56 -10.49
N VAL A 136 -11.67 -4.64 -10.55
CA VAL A 136 -12.20 -5.32 -9.37
C VAL A 136 -11.07 -5.86 -8.47
N ILE A 137 -10.05 -6.47 -9.07
CA ILE A 137 -8.90 -7.00 -8.32
C ILE A 137 -8.10 -5.87 -7.65
N ILE A 138 -7.87 -4.75 -8.34
CA ILE A 138 -7.16 -3.59 -7.78
C ILE A 138 -7.94 -3.02 -6.60
N ILE A 139 -9.27 -2.92 -6.70
CA ILE A 139 -10.11 -2.50 -5.56
C ILE A 139 -9.96 -3.48 -4.41
N ALA A 140 -10.07 -4.79 -4.66
CA ALA A 140 -9.94 -5.81 -3.63
C ALA A 140 -8.57 -5.73 -2.93
N VAL A 141 -7.48 -5.63 -3.71
CA VAL A 141 -6.11 -5.50 -3.18
C VAL A 141 -5.96 -4.23 -2.36
N SER A 142 -6.47 -3.10 -2.85
CA SER A 142 -6.39 -1.80 -2.15
C SER A 142 -7.15 -1.82 -0.82
N LEU A 143 -8.30 -2.51 -0.79
CA LEU A 143 -9.10 -2.67 0.43
C LEU A 143 -8.45 -3.61 1.44
N PHE A 144 -7.63 -4.57 1.03
CA PHE A 144 -6.90 -5.46 1.95
C PHE A 144 -5.51 -4.94 2.32
N ALA A 145 -4.95 -4.00 1.57
CA ALA A 145 -3.58 -3.52 1.75
C ALA A 145 -3.22 -3.08 3.20
N PRO A 146 -4.02 -2.25 3.90
CA PRO A 146 -3.67 -1.79 5.25
C PRO A 146 -3.57 -2.94 6.26
N GLU A 147 -4.45 -3.93 6.11
CA GLU A 147 -4.52 -5.11 6.96
C GLU A 147 -3.32 -6.05 6.73
N ILE A 148 -2.98 -6.30 5.47
CA ILE A 148 -1.80 -7.10 5.10
C ILE A 148 -0.52 -6.38 5.55
N GLN A 149 -0.48 -5.06 5.44
CA GLN A 149 0.65 -4.25 5.91
C GLN A 149 0.81 -4.30 7.42
N ARG A 150 -0.29 -4.27 8.19
CA ARG A 150 -0.26 -4.48 9.65
C ARG A 150 0.42 -5.80 10.02
N ARG A 151 0.01 -6.89 9.36
CA ARG A 151 0.57 -8.23 9.58
C ARG A 151 2.03 -8.30 9.13
N GLY A 152 2.37 -7.64 8.02
CA GLY A 152 3.75 -7.45 7.57
C GLY A 152 4.62 -6.73 8.61
N PHE A 153 4.12 -5.66 9.24
CA PHE A 153 4.83 -4.97 10.34
C PHE A 153 5.00 -5.85 11.58
N ARG A 154 4.09 -6.80 11.83
CA ARG A 154 4.26 -7.85 12.85
C ARG A 154 5.21 -8.97 12.44
N GLY A 155 5.73 -8.97 11.21
CA GLY A 155 6.69 -9.94 10.70
C GLY A 155 6.07 -11.09 9.92
N GLU A 156 4.76 -11.08 9.66
CA GLU A 156 4.11 -12.11 8.85
C GLU A 156 4.38 -11.88 7.36
N MET A 157 5.07 -12.82 6.71
CA MET A 157 5.51 -12.68 5.32
C MET A 157 4.45 -13.06 4.28
N ALA A 158 3.51 -13.94 4.62
CA ALA A 158 2.47 -14.41 3.69
C ALA A 158 1.06 -14.29 4.27
N PRO A 159 0.57 -13.07 4.59
CA PRO A 159 -0.72 -12.91 5.28
C PRO A 159 -1.91 -13.34 4.41
N LEU A 160 -1.76 -13.28 3.08
CA LEU A 160 -2.81 -13.65 2.11
C LEU A 160 -3.14 -15.15 2.13
N LEU A 161 -2.23 -16.02 2.58
CA LEU A 161 -2.47 -17.46 2.70
C LEU A 161 -3.38 -17.82 3.89
N SER A 162 -3.49 -16.92 4.86
CA SER A 162 -4.42 -17.04 5.99
C SER A 162 -5.33 -15.81 6.04
N PRO A 163 -6.30 -15.68 5.12
CA PRO A 163 -7.15 -14.51 5.06
C PRO A 163 -8.20 -14.47 6.17
N GLY A 164 -8.49 -15.61 6.81
CA GLY A 164 -9.51 -15.75 7.86
C GLY A 164 -9.39 -14.72 9.00
N PRO A 165 -8.24 -14.65 9.70
CA PRO A 165 -8.00 -13.64 10.74
C PRO A 165 -8.20 -12.20 10.26
N SER A 166 -7.74 -11.89 9.03
CA SER A 166 -7.85 -10.55 8.47
C SER A 166 -9.30 -10.17 8.12
N ILE A 167 -10.07 -11.10 7.57
CA ILE A 167 -11.50 -10.90 7.30
C ILE A 167 -12.27 -10.73 8.62
N ALA A 168 -11.97 -11.53 9.64
CA ALA A 168 -12.60 -11.42 10.96
C ALA A 168 -12.29 -10.07 11.62
N ALA A 169 -11.02 -9.64 11.61
CA ALA A 169 -10.60 -8.35 12.17
C ALA A 169 -11.35 -7.17 11.51
N ILE A 170 -11.47 -7.17 10.18
CA ILE A 170 -12.20 -6.14 9.44
C ILE A 170 -13.70 -6.18 9.75
N LYS A 171 -14.33 -7.37 9.70
CA LYS A 171 -15.78 -7.51 9.94
C LYS A 171 -16.20 -7.10 11.35
N ASN A 172 -15.37 -7.39 12.34
CA ASN A 172 -15.65 -7.06 13.74
C ASN A 172 -15.41 -5.56 14.05
N ASN A 173 -14.78 -4.81 13.14
CA ASN A 173 -14.41 -3.41 13.34
C ASN A 173 -14.63 -2.55 12.08
N LEU A 174 -15.78 -2.66 11.43
CA LEU A 174 -16.04 -1.95 10.17
C LEU A 174 -15.88 -0.43 10.30
N GLY A 175 -16.29 0.17 11.42
CA GLY A 175 -16.14 1.61 11.65
C GLY A 175 -14.68 2.06 11.75
N ALA A 176 -13.88 1.37 12.57
CA ALA A 176 -12.46 1.68 12.73
C ALA A 176 -11.68 1.41 11.44
N TYR A 177 -11.99 0.31 10.74
CA TYR A 177 -11.37 0.02 9.44
C TYR A 177 -11.75 1.05 8.38
N GLY A 178 -13.00 1.52 8.37
CA GLY A 178 -13.45 2.62 7.52
C GLY A 178 -12.60 3.88 7.70
N MET A 179 -12.23 4.22 8.94
CA MET A 179 -11.36 5.36 9.23
C MET A 179 -9.92 5.15 8.72
N VAL A 180 -9.40 3.91 8.75
CA VAL A 180 -8.12 3.57 8.11
C VAL A 180 -8.18 3.84 6.60
N LEU A 181 -9.29 3.44 5.95
CA LEU A 181 -9.49 3.68 4.52
C LEU A 181 -9.62 5.17 4.18
N VAL A 182 -10.31 5.96 5.01
CA VAL A 182 -10.35 7.42 4.87
C VAL A 182 -8.93 8.00 4.99
N GLY A 183 -8.16 7.56 5.98
CA GLY A 183 -6.78 7.97 6.15
C GLY A 183 -5.87 7.56 4.98
N LEU A 184 -6.15 6.41 4.34
CA LEU A 184 -5.46 5.99 3.12
C LEU A 184 -5.76 6.94 1.94
N ILE A 185 -7.00 7.40 1.79
CA ILE A 185 -7.36 8.40 0.77
C ILE A 185 -6.60 9.71 1.02
N VAL A 186 -6.55 10.15 2.28
CA VAL A 186 -5.78 11.35 2.67
C VAL A 186 -4.29 11.18 2.36
N ALA A 187 -3.69 10.04 2.71
CA ALA A 187 -2.29 9.77 2.43
C ALA A 187 -1.98 9.76 0.93
N ASN A 188 -2.87 9.19 0.11
CA ASN A 188 -2.74 9.23 -1.36
C ASN A 188 -2.84 10.65 -1.91
N PHE A 189 -3.74 11.47 -1.38
CA PHE A 189 -3.85 12.87 -1.76
C PHE A 189 -2.56 13.63 -1.41
N VAL A 190 -2.03 13.45 -0.20
CA VAL A 190 -0.76 14.06 0.23
C VAL A 190 0.40 13.63 -0.67
N SER A 191 0.51 12.34 -0.96
CA SER A 191 1.53 11.81 -1.88
C SER A 191 1.44 12.48 -3.26
N GLY A 192 0.22 12.59 -3.81
CA GLY A 192 -0.05 13.22 -5.11
C GLY A 192 0.31 14.70 -5.19
N LEU A 193 0.26 15.45 -4.08
CA LEU A 193 0.68 16.86 -4.05
C LEU A 193 2.15 17.06 -4.42
N GLY A 194 3.00 16.06 -4.16
CA GLY A 194 4.42 16.11 -4.49
C GLY A 194 4.70 16.23 -5.99
N ALA A 195 3.81 15.66 -6.83
CA ALA A 195 3.94 15.74 -8.28
C ALA A 195 3.72 17.17 -8.80
N PHE A 196 2.85 17.95 -8.15
CA PHE A 196 2.58 19.35 -8.50
C PHE A 196 3.72 20.29 -8.09
N ALA A 197 4.52 19.93 -7.08
CA ALA A 197 5.70 20.67 -6.64
C ALA A 197 6.97 20.23 -7.41
N CYS A 198 6.92 20.31 -8.74
CA CYS A 198 8.04 20.10 -9.66
C CYS A 198 8.75 18.73 -9.54
N TYR A 199 8.04 17.67 -9.15
CA TYR A 199 8.56 16.32 -8.84
C TYR A 199 9.54 16.25 -7.65
N VAL A 200 10.25 17.33 -7.32
CA VAL A 200 11.09 17.41 -6.10
C VAL A 200 10.23 17.26 -4.84
N GLY A 201 9.00 17.76 -4.86
CA GLY A 201 8.06 17.58 -3.76
C GLY A 201 7.76 16.12 -3.42
N VAL A 202 7.86 15.19 -4.38
CA VAL A 202 7.61 13.76 -4.17
C VAL A 202 8.56 13.17 -3.11
N PHE A 203 9.79 13.67 -3.03
CA PHE A 203 10.77 13.21 -2.03
C PHE A 203 10.34 13.51 -0.59
N PHE A 204 9.48 14.50 -0.39
CA PHE A 204 8.96 14.86 0.93
C PHE A 204 7.57 14.27 1.16
N THR A 205 6.69 14.31 0.16
CA THR A 205 5.31 13.83 0.32
C THR A 205 5.20 12.31 0.46
N MET A 206 6.10 11.55 -0.18
CA MET A 206 6.12 10.08 -0.05
C MET A 206 6.43 9.62 1.38
N PRO A 207 7.54 10.04 2.03
CA PRO A 207 7.80 9.71 3.43
C PRO A 207 6.68 10.16 4.37
N ILE A 208 6.09 11.34 4.14
CA ILE A 208 4.95 11.83 4.93
C ILE A 208 3.76 10.85 4.83
N ALA A 209 3.42 10.40 3.62
CA ALA A 209 2.37 9.41 3.41
C ALA A 209 2.66 8.09 4.13
N LEU A 210 3.92 7.64 4.14
CA LEU A 210 4.34 6.45 4.88
C LEU A 210 4.13 6.61 6.40
N VAL A 211 4.44 7.77 6.97
CA VAL A 211 4.23 8.05 8.40
C VAL A 211 2.75 8.06 8.75
N ILE A 212 1.93 8.76 7.95
CA ILE A 212 0.47 8.79 8.14
C ILE A 212 -0.07 7.36 8.16
N LEU A 213 0.31 6.54 7.18
CA LEU A 213 -0.13 5.17 7.08
C LEU A 213 0.38 4.30 8.24
N ALA A 214 1.64 4.46 8.64
CA ALA A 214 2.20 3.74 9.79
C ALA A 214 1.44 4.06 11.09
N ARG A 215 1.11 5.33 11.32
CA ARG A 215 0.35 5.78 12.50
C ARG A 215 -1.10 5.28 12.48
N LEU A 216 -1.76 5.32 11.32
CA LEU A 216 -3.12 4.76 11.16
C LEU A 216 -3.14 3.26 11.39
N ILE A 217 -2.17 2.54 10.82
CA ILE A 217 -2.04 1.09 11.02
C ILE A 217 -1.72 0.77 12.48
N ALA A 218 -0.94 1.61 13.19
CA ALA A 218 -0.69 1.46 14.62
C ALA A 218 -1.95 1.63 15.47
N GLN A 219 -2.80 2.62 15.14
CA GLN A 219 -4.10 2.79 15.80
C GLN A 219 -5.02 1.59 15.54
N TRP A 220 -5.13 1.17 14.27
CA TRP A 220 -5.89 0.00 13.85
C TRP A 220 -5.47 -1.28 14.58
N ASP A 221 -4.16 -1.45 14.72
CA ASP A 221 -3.57 -2.59 15.38
C ASP A 221 -3.92 -2.66 16.87
N ARG A 222 -3.96 -1.53 17.58
CA ARG A 222 -4.47 -1.46 18.95
C ARG A 222 -5.96 -1.81 19.05
N VAL A 223 -6.78 -1.40 18.08
CA VAL A 223 -8.22 -1.74 18.05
C VAL A 223 -8.40 -3.26 17.95
N VAL A 224 -7.64 -3.90 17.06
CA VAL A 224 -7.75 -5.34 16.84
C VAL A 224 -7.19 -6.15 18.00
N GLU A 225 -6.08 -5.71 18.64
CA GLU A 225 -5.57 -6.35 19.86
C GLU A 225 -6.55 -6.24 21.03
N ALA A 226 -7.18 -5.08 21.24
CA ALA A 226 -8.13 -4.88 22.33
C ALA A 226 -9.35 -5.82 22.26
N GLN A 227 -9.70 -6.30 21.06
CA GLN A 227 -10.76 -7.29 20.87
C GLN A 227 -10.31 -8.74 21.07
N GLN A 228 -9.03 -9.05 20.91
CA GLN A 228 -8.50 -10.41 21.08
C GLN A 228 -8.13 -10.72 22.53
N GLY A 229 -7.87 -9.68 23.33
CA GLY A 229 -7.52 -9.78 24.75
C GLY A 229 -8.70 -9.66 25.74
N GLY A 230 -9.94 -9.57 25.25
CA GLY A 230 -11.17 -9.57 26.06
C GLY A 230 -11.95 -10.87 25.90
#